data_AF-A0A432H046-F1
#
_entry.id   AF-A0A432H046-F1
#
_cell.length_a   1.000
_cell.length_b   1.000
_cell.length_c   1.000
_cell.angle_alpha   90.00
_cell.angle_beta   90.00
_cell.angle_gamma   90.00
#
_symmetry.space_group_name_H-M   'P 1'
#
loop_
_entity.id
_entity.type
_entity.pdbx_description
1 polymer ?
#
loop_
_entity_poly.entity_id
_entity_poly.type
_entity_poly.pdbx_seq_one_letter_code
_entity_poly.pdbx_strand_id
1 'polypeptide(L)'
;MKDYSDFRPLLKYVAWLVLLCIASGSPVLSQVGDSDSSVEQEENTELGPVPKIDLGDEGLNDDLDRFHEYLNNREFSRARSIIKRLKTKLRKPEPPIASVLDRCSKEAEAGVVLEKAKKYFDKEKMKQALAVIMKEDPDGTSFVGSLTGEELSELRKKAFEEVYLVLADYEKETASPEE
;
A
#
# COMPACT_ATOMS: atom_id res chain seq x y z
N MET A 1 -36.57 -17.32 29.59
CA MET A 1 -37.04 -15.95 29.31
C MET A 1 -35.99 -14.97 29.81
N LYS A 2 -35.33 -14.27 28.89
CA LYS A 2 -34.44 -13.13 29.16
C LYS A 2 -34.87 -12.05 28.17
N ASP A 3 -35.30 -10.92 28.73
CA ASP A 3 -35.75 -9.74 27.99
C ASP A 3 -34.61 -9.15 27.16
N TYR A 4 -34.88 -8.94 25.87
CA TYR A 4 -34.06 -8.14 24.95
C TYR A 4 -34.84 -6.87 24.60
N SER A 5 -35.08 -6.04 25.61
CA SER A 5 -35.65 -4.72 25.44
C SER A 5 -34.62 -3.68 25.84
N ASP A 6 -33.58 -3.46 25.02
CA ASP A 6 -32.70 -2.27 25.11
C ASP A 6 -31.69 -2.16 23.93
N PHE A 7 -32.18 -2.17 22.69
CA PHE A 7 -31.37 -1.82 21.50
C PHE A 7 -32.04 -0.74 20.64
N ARG A 8 -32.51 0.33 21.28
CA ARG A 8 -33.05 1.52 20.58
C ARG A 8 -32.47 2.78 21.22
N PRO A 9 -31.19 3.14 20.94
CA PRO A 9 -30.96 4.43 20.28
C PRO A 9 -29.61 4.55 19.52
N LEU A 10 -29.25 3.64 18.60
CA LEU A 10 -28.02 3.80 17.79
C LEU A 10 -28.26 4.11 16.31
N LEU A 11 -29.50 3.98 15.81
CA LEU A 11 -29.84 4.32 14.43
C LEU A 11 -30.02 5.83 14.17
N LYS A 12 -30.09 6.69 15.20
CA LYS A 12 -30.34 8.12 15.03
C LYS A 12 -29.09 8.97 14.74
N TYR A 13 -27.88 8.40 14.88
CA TYR A 13 -26.63 9.14 14.71
C TYR A 13 -25.95 8.93 13.35
N VAL A 14 -26.38 7.96 12.56
CA VAL A 14 -25.79 7.68 11.23
C VAL A 14 -26.39 8.60 10.14
N ALA A 15 -27.59 9.14 10.36
CA ALA A 15 -28.29 9.98 9.39
C ALA A 15 -27.89 11.47 9.41
N TRP A 16 -27.04 11.92 10.35
CA TRP A 16 -26.63 13.33 10.46
C TRP A 16 -25.26 13.65 9.85
N LEU A 17 -24.53 12.63 9.38
CA LEU A 17 -23.17 12.81 8.84
C LEU A 17 -23.11 12.94 7.31
N VAL A 18 -24.24 12.77 6.61
CA VAL A 18 -24.31 12.81 5.13
C VAL A 18 -24.81 14.17 4.59
N LEU A 19 -25.20 15.12 5.44
CA LEU A 19 -25.83 16.38 5.01
C LEU A 19 -24.97 17.66 5.24
N LEU A 20 -23.65 17.55 5.37
CA LEU A 20 -22.77 18.69 5.65
C LEU A 20 -21.71 18.99 4.56
N CYS A 21 -21.84 18.42 3.36
CA CYS A 21 -20.89 18.65 2.25
C CYS A 21 -21.50 19.37 1.03
N ILE A 22 -22.74 19.87 1.08
CA ILE A 22 -23.41 20.49 -0.09
C ILE A 22 -23.63 22.02 0.07
N ALA A 23 -23.07 22.67 1.09
CA ALA A 23 -23.31 24.10 1.32
C ALA A 23 -22.04 24.90 1.60
N SER A 24 -21.24 25.13 0.56
CA SER A 24 -20.44 26.36 0.43
C SER A 24 -20.08 26.65 -1.03
N GLY A 25 -21.02 27.26 -1.75
CA GLY A 25 -20.68 28.29 -2.75
C GLY A 25 -20.23 29.57 -2.01
N SER A 26 -19.37 30.44 -2.52
CA SER A 26 -19.19 30.94 -3.89
C SER A 26 -17.84 31.73 -3.97
N PRO A 27 -17.62 32.65 -4.93
CA PRO A 27 -17.17 32.43 -6.31
C PRO A 27 -15.86 33.17 -6.62
N VAL A 28 -14.98 32.67 -7.51
CA VAL A 28 -13.97 33.52 -8.17
C VAL A 28 -13.76 33.12 -9.64
N LEU A 29 -13.66 34.18 -10.42
CA LEU A 29 -13.59 34.38 -11.86
C LEU A 29 -12.26 33.91 -12.49
N SER A 30 -12.35 33.47 -13.75
CA SER A 30 -11.35 33.65 -14.83
C SER A 30 -9.96 33.00 -14.69
N GLN A 31 -9.71 31.94 -15.46
CA GLN A 31 -8.85 32.04 -16.65
C GLN A 31 -9.00 30.77 -17.51
N VAL A 32 -9.45 30.97 -18.75
CA VAL A 32 -9.20 30.04 -19.85
C VAL A 32 -7.69 30.01 -20.06
N GLY A 33 -7.07 28.88 -19.75
CA GLY A 33 -5.68 28.58 -20.03
C GLY A 33 -5.65 27.18 -20.60
N ASP A 34 -5.16 27.08 -21.84
CA ASP A 34 -5.09 25.87 -22.65
C ASP A 34 -4.65 24.65 -21.85
N SER A 35 -5.50 23.61 -21.89
CA SER A 35 -5.12 22.27 -21.53
C SER A 35 -4.20 21.73 -22.61
N ASP A 36 -2.89 21.77 -22.36
CA ASP A 36 -1.92 21.02 -23.15
C ASP A 36 -1.37 19.85 -22.32
N SER A 37 -1.80 18.67 -22.77
CA SER A 37 -1.34 17.31 -22.51
C SER A 37 -0.70 16.99 -21.15
N SER A 38 -1.48 16.40 -20.26
CA SER A 38 -0.97 15.37 -19.35
C SER A 38 -0.58 14.14 -20.16
N VAL A 39 0.70 14.04 -20.53
CA VAL A 39 1.28 12.76 -20.95
C VAL A 39 1.39 11.90 -19.70
N GLU A 40 0.42 11.03 -19.50
CA GLU A 40 0.58 9.84 -18.69
C GLU A 40 1.65 8.98 -19.38
N GLN A 41 2.90 9.17 -18.98
CA GLN A 41 3.96 8.21 -19.28
C GLN A 41 3.70 6.99 -18.37
N GLU A 42 2.88 6.05 -18.85
CA GLU A 42 3.03 4.66 -18.47
C GLU A 42 4.41 4.20 -18.96
N GLU A 43 5.44 4.49 -18.17
CA GLU A 43 6.75 3.87 -18.34
C GLU A 43 6.57 2.40 -17.91
N ASN A 44 6.16 1.57 -18.86
CA ASN A 44 6.16 0.12 -18.74
C ASN A 44 7.60 -0.38 -18.86
N THR A 45 8.46 0.11 -17.95
CA THR A 45 9.82 -0.39 -17.77
C THR A 45 9.65 -1.69 -17.00
N GLU A 46 9.92 -2.83 -17.64
CA GLU A 46 9.98 -4.11 -16.94
C GLU A 46 10.85 -3.93 -15.69
N LEU A 47 10.21 -3.97 -14.51
CA LEU A 47 10.90 -3.78 -13.25
C LEU A 47 11.86 -4.96 -13.06
N GLY A 48 13.14 -4.76 -13.36
CA GLY A 48 14.17 -5.77 -13.16
C GLY A 48 14.57 -5.92 -11.69
N PRO A 49 15.51 -6.80 -11.33
CA PRO A 49 16.10 -6.80 -9.99
C PRO A 49 16.69 -5.43 -9.64
N VAL A 50 16.83 -5.14 -8.35
CA VAL A 50 17.55 -3.94 -7.90
C VAL A 50 18.97 -3.97 -8.45
N PRO A 51 19.46 -2.90 -9.12
CA PRO A 51 20.78 -2.89 -9.70
C PRO A 51 21.86 -2.94 -8.62
N LYS A 52 22.96 -3.65 -8.91
CA LYS A 52 24.16 -3.60 -8.08
C LYS A 52 24.90 -2.30 -8.36
N ILE A 53 25.29 -1.60 -7.29
CA ILE A 53 26.05 -0.36 -7.35
C ILE A 53 27.26 -0.45 -6.42
N ASP A 54 28.34 0.25 -6.79
CA ASP A 54 29.50 0.43 -5.91
C ASP A 54 29.31 1.70 -5.07
N LEU A 55 29.43 1.55 -3.75
CA LEU A 55 29.28 2.63 -2.77
C LEU A 55 30.63 3.30 -2.43
N GLY A 56 31.74 2.81 -2.98
CA GLY A 56 33.09 3.35 -2.78
C GLY A 56 33.71 3.05 -1.41
N ASP A 57 33.06 2.22 -0.59
CA ASP A 57 33.54 1.76 0.71
C ASP A 57 33.23 0.26 0.86
N GLU A 58 34.25 -0.54 1.16
CA GLU A 58 34.12 -2.01 1.26
C GLU A 58 33.07 -2.42 2.31
N GLY A 59 33.03 -1.75 3.47
CA GLY A 59 32.07 -2.07 4.52
C GLY A 59 30.64 -1.69 4.18
N LEU A 60 30.44 -0.66 3.35
CA LEU A 60 29.13 -0.31 2.80
C LEU A 60 28.71 -1.29 1.69
N ASN A 61 29.64 -1.73 0.86
CA ASN A 61 29.37 -2.74 -0.17
C ASN A 61 29.00 -4.09 0.46
N ASP A 62 29.68 -4.51 1.53
CA ASP A 62 29.29 -5.68 2.33
C ASP A 62 27.88 -5.55 2.94
N ASP A 63 27.51 -4.34 3.37
CA ASP A 63 26.15 -4.05 3.82
C ASP A 63 25.16 -4.21 2.66
N LEU A 64 25.46 -3.67 1.48
CA LEU A 64 24.59 -3.76 0.30
C LEU A 64 24.43 -5.19 -0.22
N ASP A 65 25.49 -5.99 -0.23
CA ASP A 65 25.42 -7.40 -0.62
C ASP A 65 24.55 -8.20 0.35
N ARG A 66 24.70 -7.98 1.66
CA ARG A 66 23.80 -8.57 2.67
C ARG A 66 22.35 -8.13 2.50
N PHE A 67 22.12 -6.89 2.08
CA PHE A 67 20.77 -6.43 1.74
C PHE A 67 20.18 -7.28 0.59
N HIS A 68 20.93 -7.46 -0.49
CA HIS A 68 20.47 -8.27 -1.63
C HIS A 68 20.24 -9.73 -1.25
N GLU A 69 21.11 -10.32 -0.43
CA GLU A 69 20.94 -11.67 0.10
C GLU A 69 19.63 -11.79 0.89
N TYR A 70 19.37 -10.88 1.84
CA TYR A 70 18.14 -10.88 2.61
C TYR A 70 16.90 -10.64 1.75
N LEU A 71 16.99 -9.77 0.75
CA LEU A 71 15.88 -9.53 -0.18
C LEU A 71 15.54 -10.80 -0.98
N ASN A 72 16.55 -11.48 -1.52
CA ASN A 72 16.38 -12.72 -2.28
C ASN A 72 15.83 -13.86 -1.40
N ASN A 73 16.28 -13.95 -0.15
CA ASN A 73 15.79 -14.92 0.82
C ASN A 73 14.42 -14.53 1.42
N ARG A 74 13.81 -13.43 0.96
CA ARG A 74 12.54 -12.89 1.48
C ARG A 74 12.56 -12.60 2.99
N GLU A 75 13.72 -12.26 3.53
CA GLU A 75 13.93 -11.83 4.91
C GLU A 75 13.77 -10.29 5.02
N PHE A 76 12.58 -9.77 4.67
CA PHE A 76 12.39 -8.34 4.39
C PHE A 76 12.61 -7.46 5.62
N SER A 77 12.29 -7.96 6.80
CA SER A 77 12.56 -7.26 8.07
C SER A 77 14.07 -7.02 8.29
N ARG A 78 14.93 -7.96 7.89
CA ARG A 78 16.39 -7.80 7.97
C ARG A 78 16.92 -6.91 6.85
N ALA A 79 16.43 -7.09 5.62
CA ALA A 79 16.75 -6.21 4.50
C ALA A 79 16.44 -4.74 4.83
N ARG A 80 15.26 -4.46 5.42
CA ARG A 80 14.84 -3.11 5.85
C ARG A 80 15.80 -2.50 6.86
N SER A 81 16.32 -3.31 7.80
CA SER A 81 17.28 -2.84 8.80
C SER A 81 18.59 -2.38 8.13
N ILE A 82 19.10 -3.16 7.18
CA ILE A 82 20.32 -2.83 6.46
C ILE A 82 20.15 -1.58 5.61
N ILE A 83 19.09 -1.48 4.80
CA ILE A 83 18.93 -0.32 3.92
C ILE A 83 18.76 0.99 4.70
N LYS A 84 18.09 0.94 5.86
CA LYS A 84 18.00 2.09 6.77
C LYS A 84 19.37 2.51 7.29
N ARG A 85 20.23 1.54 7.64
CA ARG A 85 21.61 1.80 8.06
C ARG A 85 22.43 2.41 6.92
N LEU A 86 22.34 1.84 5.70
CA LEU A 86 23.02 2.36 4.51
C LEU A 86 22.64 3.81 4.21
N LYS A 87 21.33 4.12 4.15
CA LYS A 87 20.84 5.50 3.94
C LYS A 87 21.34 6.47 5.03
N THR A 88 21.49 6.00 6.26
CA THR A 88 22.01 6.81 7.37
C THR A 88 23.51 7.09 7.24
N LYS A 89 24.31 6.10 6.80
CA LYS A 89 25.76 6.26 6.60
C LYS A 89 26.08 7.12 5.38
N LEU A 90 25.31 6.97 4.30
CA LEU A 90 25.58 7.64 3.03
C LEU A 90 25.06 9.07 2.92
N ARG A 91 24.22 9.56 3.85
CA ARG A 91 23.62 10.92 4.04
C ARG A 91 23.29 11.78 2.81
N LYS A 92 24.20 11.97 1.86
CA LYS A 92 24.06 12.66 0.58
C LYS A 92 24.76 11.88 -0.55
N PRO A 93 24.27 10.68 -0.90
CA PRO A 93 24.82 9.95 -2.03
C PRO A 93 24.58 10.72 -3.34
N GLU A 94 25.41 10.46 -4.35
CA GLU A 94 25.19 11.00 -5.70
C GLU A 94 23.82 10.57 -6.24
N PRO A 95 23.17 11.36 -7.12
CA PRO A 95 21.80 11.09 -7.58
C PRO A 95 21.56 9.66 -8.10
N PRO A 96 22.48 9.02 -8.87
CA PRO A 96 22.31 7.64 -9.31
C PRO A 96 22.25 6.65 -8.13
N ILE A 97 23.14 6.81 -7.14
CA ILE A 97 23.20 5.98 -5.94
C ILE A 97 21.95 6.22 -5.07
N ALA A 98 21.53 7.49 -4.94
CA ALA A 98 20.34 7.86 -4.18
C ALA A 98 19.08 7.18 -4.72
N SER A 99 18.92 7.16 -6.06
CA SER A 99 17.79 6.51 -6.73
C SER A 99 17.75 5.00 -6.46
N VAL A 100 18.91 4.32 -6.54
CA VAL A 100 18.99 2.88 -6.24
C VAL A 100 18.68 2.60 -4.78
N LEU A 101 19.21 3.39 -3.84
CA LEU A 101 18.91 3.23 -2.42
C LEU A 101 17.45 3.51 -2.07
N ASP A 102 16.79 4.41 -2.80
CA ASP A 102 15.35 4.61 -2.66
C ASP A 102 14.57 3.39 -3.14
N ARG A 103 14.94 2.83 -4.30
CA ARG A 103 14.38 1.58 -4.80
C ARG A 103 14.57 0.43 -3.82
N CYS A 104 15.79 0.24 -3.27
CA CYS A 104 16.05 -0.74 -2.21
C CYS A 104 15.14 -0.53 -0.99
N SER A 105 14.90 0.73 -0.61
CA SER A 105 14.02 1.07 0.51
C SER A 105 12.60 0.62 0.23
N LYS A 106 12.07 0.95 -0.95
CA LYS A 106 10.73 0.55 -1.39
C LYS A 106 10.57 -0.97 -1.41
N GLU A 107 11.52 -1.71 -1.97
CA GLU A 107 11.50 -3.19 -1.99
C GLU A 107 11.38 -3.78 -0.59
N ALA A 108 12.25 -3.34 0.34
CA ALA A 108 12.24 -3.88 1.69
C ALA A 108 11.01 -3.45 2.49
N GLU A 109 10.51 -2.23 2.31
CA GLU A 109 9.32 -1.74 3.00
C GLU A 109 8.06 -2.43 2.49
N ALA A 110 7.88 -2.53 1.17
CA ALA A 110 6.82 -3.31 0.56
C ALA A 110 6.85 -4.77 1.04
N GLY A 111 8.04 -5.38 1.09
CA GLY A 111 8.22 -6.75 1.56
C GLY A 111 7.79 -6.97 3.01
N VAL A 112 8.06 -6.01 3.90
CA VAL A 112 7.57 -6.06 5.29
C VAL A 112 6.05 -5.98 5.36
N VAL A 113 5.42 -5.13 4.54
CA VAL A 113 3.95 -5.08 4.48
C VAL A 113 3.38 -6.37 3.91
N LEU A 114 4.00 -6.90 2.86
CA LEU A 114 3.64 -8.16 2.23
C LEU A 114 3.72 -9.34 3.21
N GLU A 115 4.79 -9.46 3.99
CA GLU A 115 4.94 -10.45 5.07
C GLU A 115 3.80 -10.37 6.09
N LYS A 116 3.45 -9.16 6.52
CA LYS A 116 2.37 -8.95 7.50
C LYS A 116 1.01 -9.32 6.90
N ALA A 117 0.74 -8.93 5.65
CA ALA A 117 -0.53 -9.16 4.99
C ALA A 117 -0.72 -10.65 4.63
N LYS A 118 0.31 -11.32 4.10
CA LYS A 118 0.26 -12.76 3.74
C LYS A 118 -0.12 -13.64 4.93
N LYS A 119 0.34 -13.34 6.16
CA LYS A 119 -0.06 -14.06 7.38
C LYS A 119 -1.57 -14.10 7.63
N TYR A 120 -2.31 -13.09 7.16
CA TYR A 120 -3.77 -13.05 7.27
C TYR A 120 -4.43 -13.68 6.05
N PHE A 121 -3.83 -13.52 4.87
CA PHE A 121 -4.27 -14.19 3.65
C PHE A 121 -4.29 -15.72 3.83
N ASP A 122 -3.21 -16.31 4.38
CA ASP A 122 -3.08 -17.74 4.65
C ASP A 122 -4.09 -18.27 5.69
N LYS A 123 -4.69 -17.36 6.48
CA LYS A 123 -5.70 -17.68 7.49
C LYS A 123 -7.12 -17.37 7.00
N GLU A 124 -7.27 -17.10 5.71
CA GLU A 124 -8.54 -16.71 5.06
C GLU A 124 -9.17 -15.45 5.70
N LYS A 125 -8.32 -14.57 6.25
CA LYS A 125 -8.69 -13.33 6.92
C LYS A 125 -8.45 -12.14 6.00
N MET A 126 -9.10 -12.15 4.83
CA MET A 126 -8.85 -11.20 3.74
C MET A 126 -9.10 -9.74 4.16
N LYS A 127 -10.13 -9.47 4.98
CA LYS A 127 -10.39 -8.14 5.53
C LYS A 127 -9.23 -7.61 6.37
N GLN A 128 -8.60 -8.47 7.17
CA GLN A 128 -7.45 -8.11 7.99
C GLN A 128 -6.19 -7.93 7.14
N ALA A 129 -6.00 -8.78 6.10
CA ALA A 129 -4.92 -8.60 5.14
C ALA A 129 -5.05 -7.24 4.44
N LEU A 130 -6.23 -6.92 3.91
CA LEU A 130 -6.51 -5.64 3.25
C LEU A 130 -6.32 -4.45 4.20
N ALA A 131 -6.77 -4.55 5.46
CA ALA A 131 -6.58 -3.50 6.45
C ALA A 131 -5.10 -3.23 6.76
N VAL A 132 -4.25 -4.25 6.77
CA VAL A 132 -2.79 -4.08 6.92
C VAL A 132 -2.23 -3.33 5.72
N ILE A 133 -2.62 -3.70 4.51
CA ILE A 133 -2.14 -3.06 3.28
C ILE A 133 -2.57 -1.59 3.25
N MET A 134 -3.87 -1.30 3.42
CA MET A 134 -4.40 0.06 3.38
C MET A 134 -3.87 0.98 4.48
N LYS A 135 -3.41 0.42 5.61
CA LYS A 135 -2.78 1.20 6.66
C LYS A 135 -1.39 1.70 6.26
N GLU A 136 -0.61 0.85 5.60
CA GLU A 136 0.79 1.13 5.26
C GLU A 136 0.93 1.75 3.87
N ASP A 137 -0.05 1.53 2.99
CA ASP A 137 -0.16 2.10 1.64
C ASP A 137 -1.63 2.45 1.32
N PRO A 138 -2.17 3.56 1.85
CA PRO A 138 -3.57 3.94 1.66
C PRO A 138 -3.96 4.09 0.18
N ASP A 139 -3.12 4.79 -0.58
CA ASP A 139 -3.40 5.18 -1.95
C ASP A 139 -2.97 4.13 -2.99
N GLY A 140 -2.15 3.15 -2.60
CA GLY A 140 -1.70 2.08 -3.49
C GLY A 140 -0.47 2.45 -4.33
N THR A 141 0.16 3.58 -4.03
CA THR A 141 1.23 4.16 -4.85
C THR A 141 2.58 4.23 -4.12
N SER A 142 2.60 3.94 -2.80
CA SER A 142 3.78 4.15 -1.96
C SER A 142 4.99 3.32 -2.39
N PHE A 143 4.74 2.17 -3.03
CA PHE A 143 5.77 1.21 -3.42
C PHE A 143 5.93 1.04 -4.93
N VAL A 144 5.30 1.92 -5.73
CA VAL A 144 5.45 1.93 -7.19
C VAL A 144 6.92 2.08 -7.58
N GLY A 145 7.35 1.28 -8.55
CA GLY A 145 8.74 1.18 -9.00
C GLY A 145 9.56 0.11 -8.26
N SER A 146 8.91 -0.78 -7.51
CA SER A 146 9.56 -1.92 -6.83
C SER A 146 8.83 -3.24 -7.16
N LEU A 147 9.60 -4.30 -7.38
CA LEU A 147 9.09 -5.65 -7.66
C LEU A 147 8.21 -6.17 -6.53
N THR A 148 8.67 -6.01 -5.29
CA THR A 148 7.91 -6.43 -4.11
C THR A 148 6.67 -5.56 -3.90
N GLY A 149 6.72 -4.31 -4.37
CA GLY A 149 5.55 -3.41 -4.44
C GLY A 149 4.48 -3.93 -5.40
N GLU A 150 4.88 -4.43 -6.57
CA GLU A 150 3.93 -5.05 -7.51
C GLU A 150 3.28 -6.31 -6.92
N GLU A 151 4.07 -7.19 -6.27
CA GLU A 151 3.51 -8.34 -5.55
C GLU A 151 2.49 -7.92 -4.47
N LEU A 152 2.76 -6.81 -3.78
CA LEU A 152 1.86 -6.26 -2.76
C LEU A 152 0.58 -5.68 -3.38
N SER A 153 0.69 -5.01 -4.52
CA SER A 153 -0.44 -4.50 -5.29
C SER A 153 -1.35 -5.62 -5.79
N GLU A 154 -0.78 -6.73 -6.26
CA GLU A 154 -1.57 -7.91 -6.61
C GLU A 154 -2.31 -8.50 -5.40
N LEU A 155 -1.62 -8.60 -4.26
CA LEU A 155 -2.24 -9.08 -3.01
C LEU A 155 -3.38 -8.16 -2.57
N ARG A 156 -3.22 -6.84 -2.72
CA ARG A 156 -4.27 -5.85 -2.45
C ARG A 156 -5.50 -6.10 -3.30
N LYS A 157 -5.34 -6.28 -4.62
CA LYS A 157 -6.44 -6.56 -5.54
C LYS A 157 -7.18 -7.83 -5.16
N LYS A 158 -6.46 -8.93 -4.94
CA LYS A 158 -7.04 -10.22 -4.50
C LYS A 158 -7.81 -10.08 -3.18
N ALA A 159 -7.22 -9.44 -2.17
CA ALA A 159 -7.88 -9.27 -0.88
C ALA A 159 -9.12 -8.38 -0.97
N PHE A 160 -9.13 -7.38 -1.85
CA PHE A 160 -10.28 -6.53 -2.09
C PHE A 160 -11.42 -7.28 -2.79
N GLU A 161 -11.13 -8.02 -3.86
CA GLU A 161 -12.10 -8.83 -4.60
C GLU A 161 -12.79 -9.85 -3.69
N GLU A 162 -12.03 -10.58 -2.89
CA GLU A 162 -12.58 -11.56 -1.94
C GLU A 162 -13.51 -10.91 -0.90
N VAL A 163 -13.11 -9.76 -0.34
CA VAL A 163 -13.97 -9.03 0.61
C VAL A 163 -15.25 -8.54 -0.08
N TYR A 164 -15.15 -8.09 -1.32
CA TYR A 164 -16.31 -7.62 -2.09
C TYR A 164 -17.29 -8.76 -2.39
N LEU A 165 -16.81 -9.92 -2.81
CA LEU A 165 -17.66 -11.09 -3.07
C LEU A 165 -18.45 -11.53 -1.83
N VAL A 166 -17.78 -11.59 -0.68
CA VAL A 166 -18.44 -11.92 0.60
C VAL A 166 -19.53 -10.92 0.96
N LEU A 167 -19.31 -9.62 0.71
CA LEU A 167 -20.33 -8.59 0.94
C LEU A 167 -21.50 -8.73 -0.03
N ALA A 168 -21.23 -8.98 -1.31
CA ALA A 168 -22.26 -9.13 -2.33
C ALA A 168 -23.17 -10.35 -2.06
N ASP A 169 -22.60 -11.46 -1.58
CA ASP A 169 -23.39 -12.63 -1.22
C ASP A 169 -24.23 -12.40 0.04
N TYR A 170 -23.69 -11.70 1.04
CA TYR A 170 -24.46 -11.26 2.21
C TYR A 170 -25.63 -10.34 1.83
N GLU A 171 -25.44 -9.40 0.90
CA GLU A 171 -26.49 -8.52 0.40
C GLU A 171 -27.60 -9.29 -0.33
N LYS A 172 -27.26 -10.30 -1.13
CA LYS A 172 -28.26 -11.17 -1.79
C LYS A 172 -29.05 -12.02 -0.79
N GLU A 173 -28.38 -12.61 0.20
CA GLU A 173 -29.04 -13.41 1.23
C GLU A 173 -30.01 -12.57 2.07
N THR A 174 -29.61 -11.35 2.44
CA THR A 174 -30.43 -10.44 3.25
C THR A 174 -31.51 -9.70 2.45
N ALA A 175 -31.38 -9.60 1.13
CA ALA A 175 -32.44 -9.13 0.24
C ALA A 175 -33.55 -10.18 -0.02
N SER A 176 -33.32 -11.44 0.39
CA SER A 176 -34.28 -12.55 0.23
C SER A 176 -34.99 -12.98 1.53
N PRO A 177 -35.77 -12.08 2.18
CA PRO A 177 -36.88 -12.56 3.00
C PRO A 177 -38.18 -11.76 2.77
N GLU A 178 -38.87 -12.01 1.66
CA GLU A 178 -40.32 -11.77 1.52
C GLU A 178 -40.94 -12.87 0.62
N GLU A 179 -41.26 -14.04 1.21
CA GLU A 179 -42.39 -14.88 0.80
C GLU A 179 -43.15 -15.37 2.05
#